data_AF-A0A6J6Q2S9-F1
#
_entry.id   AF-A0A6J6Q2S9-F1
#
_cell.length_a   1.000
_cell.length_b   1.000
_cell.length_c   1.000
_cell.angle_alpha   90.00
_cell.angle_beta   90.00
_cell.angle_gamma   90.00
#
_symmetry.space_group_name_H-M   'P 1'
#
loop_
_entity.id
_entity.type
_entity.pdbx_description
1 polymer ?
#
loop_
_entity_poly.entity_id
_entity_poly.type
_entity_poly.pdbx_seq_one_letter_code
_entity_poly.pdbx_strand_id
1 'polypeptide(L)' 'MIDYLRIMLNARLAKMDERGASAVEYGLLIAGIAAVIVVAVVALGPVVKSAFTNTCSSIKGAASTTATCA' A
#
# COMPACT_ATOMS: atom_id res chain seq x y z
N MET A 1 49.05 -7.06 13.94
CA MET A 1 48.09 -8.04 13.37
C MET A 1 46.66 -7.79 13.81
N ILE A 2 46.43 -7.48 15.09
CA ILE A 2 45.09 -7.12 15.62
C ILE A 2 44.52 -5.86 14.93
N ASP A 3 45.36 -4.89 14.54
CA ASP A 3 44.91 -3.65 13.89
C ASP A 3 44.26 -3.88 12.53
N TYR A 4 44.77 -4.84 11.75
CA TYR A 4 44.16 -5.23 10.47
C TYR A 4 42.74 -5.78 10.66
N LEU A 5 42.54 -6.58 11.71
CA LEU A 5 41.23 -7.13 12.05
C LEU A 5 40.27 -6.02 12.51
N ARG A 6 40.77 -5.07 13.31
CA ARG A 6 40.00 -3.89 13.75
C ARG A 6 39.55 -3.03 12.56
N ILE A 7 40.44 -2.74 11.62
CA ILE A 7 40.14 -1.96 10.41
C ILE A 7 39.09 -2.70 9.55
N MET A 8 39.24 -4.01 9.36
CA MET A 8 38.26 -4.81 8.61
C MET A 8 36.88 -4.86 9.28
N LEU A 9 36.81 -4.99 10.62
CA LEU A 9 35.55 -4.98 11.36
C LEU A 9 34.86 -3.62 11.31
N ASN A 10 35.61 -2.53 11.49
CA ASN A 10 35.03 -1.18 11.47
C ASN A 10 34.48 -0.83 10.08
N ALA A 11 35.20 -1.20 9.01
CA ALA A 11 34.71 -1.03 7.64
C ALA A 11 33.45 -1.86 7.33
N ARG A 12 33.31 -3.06 7.95
CA ARG A 12 32.11 -3.90 7.82
C ARG A 12 30.92 -3.30 8.57
N LEU A 13 31.11 -2.83 9.81
CA LEU A 13 30.05 -2.19 10.59
C LEU A 13 29.55 -0.91 9.92
N ALA A 14 30.46 -0.04 9.46
CA ALA A 14 30.10 1.17 8.71
C ALA A 14 29.22 0.81 7.50
N LYS A 15 29.65 -0.14 6.66
CA LYS A 15 28.89 -0.58 5.49
C LYS A 15 27.48 -1.11 5.81
N MET A 16 27.23 -1.62 7.02
CA MET A 16 25.90 -2.08 7.44
C MET A 16 24.99 -0.94 7.88
N ASP A 17 25.56 0.14 8.43
CA ASP A 17 24.83 1.31 8.93
C ASP A 17 24.15 2.08 7.79
N GLU A 18 24.88 2.38 6.70
CA GLU A 18 24.27 3.00 5.50
C GLU A 18 23.17 2.15 4.84
N ARG A 19 23.25 0.82 4.94
CA ARG A 19 22.20 -0.08 4.41
C ARG A 19 20.94 -0.06 5.27
N GLY A 20 21.07 0.09 6.59
CA GLY A 20 19.95 0.23 7.52
C GLY A 20 19.24 1.58 7.36
N ALA A 21 19.99 2.67 7.29
CA ALA A 21 19.45 4.01 7.07
C ALA A 21 18.71 4.14 5.73
N SER A 22 19.28 3.59 4.64
CA SER A 22 18.63 3.60 3.32
C SER A 22 17.31 2.81 3.29
N ALA A 23 17.19 1.72 4.07
CA ALA A 23 15.98 0.91 4.08
C ALA A 23 14.77 1.68 4.64
N VAL A 24 14.99 2.57 5.61
CA VAL A 24 13.95 3.37 6.26
C VAL A 24 13.46 4.49 5.35
N GLU A 25 14.34 5.12 4.58
CA GLU A 25 13.96 6.21 3.65
C GLU A 25 13.00 5.71 2.56
N TYR A 26 13.36 4.61 1.88
CA TYR A 26 12.47 3.99 0.90
C TYR A 26 11.20 3.43 1.56
N GLY A 27 11.32 2.89 2.78
CA GLY A 27 10.17 2.43 3.56
C GLY A 27 9.16 3.54 3.87
N LEU A 28 9.63 4.75 4.20
CA LEU A 28 8.78 5.90 4.49
C LEU A 28 8.06 6.40 3.23
N LEU A 29 8.73 6.43 2.07
CA LEU A 29 8.09 6.79 0.81
C LEU A 29 6.98 5.81 0.43
N ILE A 30 7.26 4.50 0.57
CA ILE A 30 6.26 3.45 0.32
C ILE A 30 5.09 3.56 1.29
N ALA A 31 5.34 3.85 2.57
CA ALA A 31 4.29 4.06 3.56
C ALA A 31 3.39 5.24 3.21
N GLY A 32 3.96 6.35 2.71
CA GLY A 32 3.20 7.50 2.22
C GLY A 32 2.30 7.15 1.03
N ILE A 33 2.83 6.44 0.04
CA ILE A 33 2.05 6.00 -1.13
C ILE A 33 0.93 5.05 -0.69
N ALA A 34 1.21 4.11 0.21
CA ALA A 34 0.23 3.18 0.74
C ALA A 34 -0.92 3.91 1.47
N ALA A 35 -0.60 4.92 2.28
CA ALA A 35 -1.60 5.74 2.96
C ALA A 35 -2.54 6.45 1.97
N VAL A 36 -1.98 7.04 0.90
CA VAL A 36 -2.77 7.70 -0.15
C VAL A 36 -3.70 6.70 -0.87
N ILE A 37 -3.21 5.50 -1.20
CA ILE A 37 -4.01 4.46 -1.85
C ILE A 37 -5.18 4.04 -0.94
N VAL A 38 -4.93 3.82 0.35
CA VAL A 38 -5.98 3.45 1.31
C VAL A 38 -7.06 4.52 1.37
N VAL A 39 -6.67 5.79 1.48
CA VAL A 39 -7.62 6.92 1.49
C VAL A 39 -8.44 6.95 0.19
N ALA A 40 -7.81 6.77 -0.96
CA ALA A 40 -8.50 6.74 -2.25
C ALA A 40 -9.54 5.62 -2.32
N VAL A 41 -9.19 4.40 -1.88
CA VAL A 41 -10.10 3.25 -1.89
C VAL A 41 -11.27 3.46 -0.93
N VAL A 42 -11.02 3.99 0.28
CA VAL A 42 -12.08 4.26 1.26
C VAL A 42 -13.03 5.35 0.77
N ALA A 43 -12.52 6.37 0.09
CA ALA A 43 -13.35 7.44 -0.48
C ALA A 43 -14.16 6.98 -1.70
N LEU A 44 -13.56 6.21 -2.62
CA LEU A 44 -14.19 5.79 -3.87
C LEU A 44 -15.08 4.55 -3.70
N GLY A 45 -14.79 3.67 -2.75
CA GLY A 45 -15.52 2.42 -2.53
C GLY A 45 -17.03 2.61 -2.36
N PRO A 46 -17.51 3.49 -1.48
CA PRO A 46 -18.94 3.76 -1.29
C PRO A 46 -19.62 4.32 -2.55
N VAL A 47 -18.92 5.19 -3.28
CA VAL A 47 -19.43 5.82 -4.51
C VAL A 47 -19.64 4.77 -5.59
N VAL A 48 -18.64 3.91 -5.80
CA VAL A 48 -18.69 2.81 -6.76
C VAL A 48 -19.80 1.83 -6.36
N LYS A 49 -19.86 1.44 -5.08
CA LYS A 49 -20.93 0.54 -4.60
C LYS A 49 -22.31 1.14 -4.83
N SER A 50 -22.52 2.41 -4.50
CA SER A 50 -23.80 3.09 -4.72
C SER A 50 -24.17 3.14 -6.20
N ALA A 51 -23.22 3.45 -7.09
CA ALA A 51 -23.46 3.47 -8.53
C ALA A 51 -23.90 2.09 -9.06
N PHE A 52 -23.24 1.02 -8.61
CA PHE A 52 -23.61 -0.35 -9.00
C PHE A 52 -24.94 -0.79 -8.39
N THR A 53 -25.21 -0.49 -7.13
CA THR A 53 -26.51 -0.79 -6.49
C THR A 53 -27.66 -0.06 -7.19
N ASN A 54 -27.48 1.22 -7.53
CA ASN A 54 -28.49 2.00 -8.23
C ASN A 54 -28.76 1.44 -9.63
N THR A 55 -27.69 1.15 -10.38
CA THR A 55 -27.80 0.56 -11.72
C THR A 55 -28.51 -0.80 -11.66
N CYS A 56 -28.14 -1.65 -10.69
CA CYS A 56 -28.75 -2.95 -10.48
C CYS A 56 -30.25 -2.83 -10.13
N SER A 57 -30.62 -1.84 -9.30
CA SER A 57 -32.02 -1.55 -8.96
C SER A 57 -32.83 -1.11 -10.18
N SER A 58 -32.27 -0.23 -11.01
CA SER A 58 -32.89 0.21 -12.27
C SER A 58 -33.09 -0.95 -13.25
N ILE A 59 -32.10 -1.84 -13.38
CA ILE A 59 -32.20 -3.02 -14.22
C ILE A 59 -33.27 -3.98 -13.68
N LYS A 60 -33.32 -4.21 -12.37
CA LYS A 60 -34.34 -5.05 -11.73
C LYS A 60 -35.75 -4.51 -11.99
N GLY A 61 -35.95 -3.20 -11.86
CA GLY A 61 -37.22 -2.55 -12.15
C GLY A 61 -37.64 -2.65 -13.61
N ALA A 62 -36.69 -2.56 -14.54
CA ALA A 62 -36.97 -2.65 -15.98
C ALA A 62 -37.13 -4.10 -16.48
N ALA A 63 -36.37 -5.05 -15.94
CA ALA A 63 -36.28 -6.41 -16.46
C ALA A 63 -37.17 -7.41 -15.69
N SER A 64 -37.87 -7.00 -14.63
CA SER A 64 -38.73 -7.84 -13.79
C SER A 64 -38.07 -9.16 -13.35
N THR A 65 -36.73 -9.17 -13.26
CA THR A 65 -35.94 -10.37 -13.02
C THR A 65 -35.47 -10.39 -11.58
N THR A 66 -35.49 -11.56 -10.94
CA THR A 66 -35.09 -11.79 -9.55
C THR A 66 -33.56 -11.75 -9.38
N ALA A 67 -32.89 -10.71 -9.87
CA ALA A 67 -31.47 -10.49 -9.60
C ALA A 67 -31.31 -9.86 -8.20
N THR A 68 -30.57 -10.52 -7.32
CA THR A 68 -30.20 -9.99 -6.01
C THR A 68 -28.98 -9.10 -6.12
N CYS A 69 -29.17 -7.80 -5.92
CA CYS A 69 -28.09 -6.82 -5.84
C CYS A 69 -27.48 -6.86 -4.42
N ALA A 70 -26.16 -6.98 -4.30
CA ALA A 70 -25.42 -7.06 -3.03
C ALA A 70 -24.71 -5.74 -2.66
#